data_AF-A0A3A8IHD5-F1
#
_entry.id   AF-A0A3A8IHD5-F1
#
_cell.length_a   1.000
_cell.length_b   1.000
_cell.length_c   1.000
_cell.angle_alpha   90.00
_cell.angle_beta   90.00
_cell.angle_gamma   90.00
#
_symmetry.space_group_name_H-M   'P 1'
#
loop_
_entity.id
_entity.type
_entity.pdbx_description
1 polymer ?
#
loop_
_entity_poly.entity_id
_entity_poly.type
_entity_poly.pdbx_seq_one_letter_code
_entity_poly.pdbx_strand_id
1 'polypeptide(L)'
;MKGAVENAKERVARNYKAAVPQYHKGRVQLLLPLCMTAPGKADLAIVVERLDGFYRAATCLTFDMAYSNARLLARPDQDWLHP
;
A
#
# COMPACT_ATOMS: atom_id res chain seq x y z
N MET A 1 -14.12 10.55 13.15
CA MET A 1 -13.68 9.54 12.16
C MET A 1 -12.41 10.03 11.50
N LYS A 2 -11.28 9.32 11.63
CA LYS A 2 -10.08 9.59 10.81
C LYS A 2 -10.30 8.95 9.43
N GLY A 3 -9.91 9.65 8.36
CA GLY A 3 -10.07 9.16 6.99
C GLY A 3 -9.19 7.93 6.71
N ALA A 4 -9.56 7.12 5.72
CA ALA A 4 -8.85 5.87 5.37
C ALA A 4 -7.35 6.09 5.09
N VAL A 5 -6.99 7.24 4.51
CA VAL A 5 -5.58 7.62 4.24
C VAL A 5 -4.80 7.88 5.53
N GLU A 6 -5.40 8.57 6.51
CA GLU A 6 -4.72 8.84 7.79
C GLU A 6 -4.55 7.54 8.60
N ASN A 7 -5.53 6.64 8.55
CA ASN A 7 -5.39 5.30 9.14
C ASN A 7 -4.28 4.49 8.45
N ALA A 8 -4.17 4.56 7.12
CA ALA A 8 -3.10 3.91 6.37
C ALA A 8 -1.71 4.45 6.75
N LYS A 9 -1.57 5.77 6.91
CA LYS A 9 -0.32 6.41 7.39
C LYS A 9 0.05 5.94 8.79
N GLU A 10 -0.90 5.95 9.73
CA GLU A 10 -0.66 5.47 11.11
C GLU A 10 -0.29 3.99 11.12
N ARG A 11 -0.92 3.17 10.27
CA ARG A 11 -0.63 1.74 10.16
C ARG A 11 0.79 1.49 9.64
N VAL A 12 1.20 2.18 8.58
CA VAL A 12 2.57 2.07 8.04
C VAL A 12 3.61 2.64 9.00
N ALA A 13 3.29 3.70 9.74
CA ALA A 13 4.17 4.21 10.79
C ALA A 13 4.40 3.21 11.93
N ARG A 14 3.39 2.38 12.25
CA ARG A 14 3.51 1.30 13.25
C ARG A 14 4.21 0.05 12.70
N ASN A 15 3.95 -0.31 11.45
CA ASN A 15 4.54 -1.45 10.78
C ASN A 15 5.00 -1.08 9.36
N TYR A 16 6.29 -0.79 9.20
CA TYR A 16 6.85 -0.43 7.90
C TYR A 16 6.72 -1.56 6.86
N LYS A 17 6.59 -2.82 7.28
CA LYS A 17 6.38 -3.96 6.38
C LYS A 17 4.99 -3.96 5.72
N ALA A 18 4.05 -3.18 6.26
CA ALA A 18 2.76 -2.98 5.64
C ALA A 18 2.87 -2.18 4.32
N ALA A 19 3.93 -1.41 4.12
CA ALA A 19 4.23 -0.78 2.83
C ALA A 19 5.00 -1.78 1.95
N VAL A 20 4.35 -2.26 0.89
CA VAL A 20 4.92 -3.28 0.02
C VAL A 20 5.60 -2.61 -1.19
N PRO A 21 6.90 -2.89 -1.45
CA PRO A 21 7.57 -2.32 -2.61
C PRO A 21 7.07 -2.93 -3.92
N GLN A 22 6.87 -2.07 -4.92
CA GLN A 22 6.55 -2.41 -6.30
C GLN A 22 7.56 -1.71 -7.22
N TYR A 23 7.91 -2.34 -8.34
CA TYR A 23 8.71 -1.72 -9.40
C TYR A 23 7.83 -1.55 -10.62
N HIS A 24 7.72 -0.33 -11.11
CA HIS A 24 6.92 0.00 -12.27
C HIS A 24 7.62 1.08 -13.10
N LYS A 25 7.75 0.86 -14.41
CA LYS A 25 8.31 1.82 -15.38
C LYS A 25 9.65 2.45 -14.95
N GLY A 26 10.58 1.63 -14.45
CA GLY A 26 11.92 2.12 -14.10
C GLY A 26 12.05 2.71 -12.69
N ARG A 27 10.96 2.76 -11.91
CA ARG A 27 10.94 3.41 -10.60
C ARG A 27 10.40 2.46 -9.52
N VAL A 28 10.93 2.59 -8.31
CA VAL A 28 10.40 1.94 -7.12
C VAL A 28 9.24 2.77 -6.57
N GLN A 29 8.10 2.14 -6.40
CA GLN A 29 6.88 2.68 -5.81
C GLN A 29 6.53 1.84 -4.58
N LEU A 30 5.78 2.42 -3.65
CA LEU A 30 5.30 1.76 -2.45
C LEU A 30 3.80 1.59 -2.53
N LEU A 31 3.32 0.41 -2.18
CA LEU A 31 1.90 0.11 -2.05
C LEU A 31 1.52 0.23 -0.57
N LEU A 32 0.57 1.11 -0.25
CA LEU A 32 -0.01 1.17 1.09
C LEU A 32 -1.43 0.60 1.07
N PRO A 33 -1.81 -0.22 2.06
CA PRO A 33 -3.15 -0.76 2.15
C PRO A 33 -4.13 0.32 2.62
N LEU A 34 -5.24 0.46 1.90
CA LEU A 34 -6.38 1.30 2.26
C LEU A 34 -7.51 0.41 2.78
N CYS A 35 -7.92 0.68 4.03
CA CYS A 35 -9.07 0.07 4.67
C CYS A 35 -10.24 1.05 4.61
N MET A 36 -11.26 0.76 3.79
CA MET A 36 -12.45 1.60 3.64
C MET A 36 -13.67 0.98 4.30
N THR A 37 -13.82 -0.34 4.20
CA THR A 37 -14.99 -1.07 4.69
C THR A 37 -14.86 -1.49 6.14
N ALA A 38 -13.69 -2.00 6.52
CA ALA A 38 -13.42 -2.49 7.86
C ALA A 38 -11.97 -2.20 8.29
N PRO A 39 -11.73 -1.81 9.56
CA PRO A 39 -10.38 -1.73 10.10
C PRO A 39 -9.67 -3.08 9.99
N GLY A 40 -8.45 -3.09 9.46
CA GLY A 40 -7.64 -4.30 9.30
C GLY A 40 -7.78 -4.98 7.94
N LYS A 41 -8.94 -4.90 7.27
CA LYS A 41 -9.14 -5.42 5.92
C LYS A 41 -8.72 -4.41 4.87
N ALA A 42 -7.70 -4.72 4.07
CA ALA A 42 -7.30 -3.88 2.95
C ALA A 42 -8.27 -4.11 1.77
N ASP A 43 -9.01 -3.07 1.37
CA ASP A 43 -9.93 -3.12 0.22
C ASP A 43 -9.20 -2.73 -1.07
N LEU A 44 -8.30 -1.75 -0.97
CA LEU A 44 -7.53 -1.18 -2.07
C LEU A 44 -6.08 -0.99 -1.63
N ALA A 45 -5.19 -0.81 -2.59
CA ALA A 45 -3.83 -0.37 -2.35
C ALA A 45 -3.60 0.99 -3.02
N ILE A 46 -3.08 1.97 -2.30
CA ILE A 46 -2.63 3.22 -2.88
C ILE A 46 -1.16 3.10 -3.26
N VAL A 47 -0.87 3.39 -4.53
CA VAL A 47 0.49 3.48 -5.06
C VAL A 47 1.04 4.84 -4.68
N VAL A 48 2.15 4.85 -3.98
CA VAL A 48 2.89 6.03 -3.59
C VAL A 48 4.25 6.01 -4.26
N GLU A 49 4.52 7.05 -5.02
CA GLU A 49 5.80 7.25 -5.67
C GLU A 49 6.59 8.36 -4.99
N ARG A 50 7.91 8.18 -4.93
CA ARG A 50 8.82 9.21 -4.45
C ARG A 50 9.09 10.18 -5.59
N LEU A 51 8.81 11.45 -5.35
CA LEU A 51 9.22 12.59 -6.16
C LEU A 51 10.25 13.40 -5.35
N ASP A 52 11.02 14.24 -6.01
CA ASP A 52 12.09 15.00 -5.36
C ASP A 52 11.54 15.88 -4.23
N GLY A 53 11.78 15.43 -2.98
CA GLY A 53 11.37 16.10 -1.75
C GLY A 53 10.01 15.69 -1.17
N PHE A 54 9.19 14.87 -1.84
CA PHE A 54 7.89 14.45 -1.32
C PHE A 54 7.39 13.12 -1.90
N TYR A 55 6.36 12.55 -1.25
CA TYR A 55 5.67 11.37 -1.73
C TYR A 55 4.31 11.75 -2.31
N ARG A 56 4.01 11.25 -3.51
CA ARG A 56 2.72 11.46 -4.16
C ARG A 56 1.97 10.13 -4.25
N ALA A 57 0.69 10.16 -3.88
CA ALA A 57 -0.23 9.09 -4.26
C ALA A 57 -0.51 9.17 -5.78
N ALA A 58 -0.03 8.18 -6.53
CA ALA A 58 -0.14 8.14 -7.98
C ALA A 58 -1.49 7.57 -8.44
N THR A 59 -1.93 6.45 -7.85
CA THR A 59 -3.12 5.70 -8.28
C THR A 59 -3.57 4.75 -7.17
N CYS A 60 -4.86 4.44 -7.12
CA CYS A 60 -5.39 3.34 -6.32
C CYS A 60 -5.55 2.09 -7.19
N LEU A 61 -5.00 0.96 -6.73
CA LEU A 61 -5.13 -0.35 -7.34
C LEU A 61 -6.06 -1.21 -6.51
N THR A 62 -6.75 -2.15 -7.16
CA THR A 62 -7.43 -3.23 -6.44
C THR A 62 -6.41 -4.13 -5.76
N PHE A 63 -6.84 -4.82 -4.71
CA PHE A 63 -5.98 -5.73 -3.95
C PHE A 63 -5.31 -6.77 -4.86
N ASP A 64 -6.05 -7.36 -5.81
CA ASP A 64 -5.51 -8.35 -6.76
C ASP A 64 -4.41 -7.78 -7.66
N MET A 65 -4.59 -6.56 -8.16
CA MET A 65 -3.57 -5.88 -8.98
C MET A 65 -2.33 -5.56 -8.16
N ALA A 66 -2.52 -5.08 -6.93
CA ALA A 66 -1.44 -4.79 -6.00
C ALA A 66 -0.66 -6.06 -5.65
N TYR A 67 -1.36 -7.17 -5.38
CA TYR A 67 -0.76 -8.47 -5.07
C TYR A 67 0.06 -9.01 -6.24
N SER A 68 -0.48 -8.93 -7.46
CA SER A 68 0.23 -9.32 -8.68
C SER A 68 1.53 -8.53 -8.87
N ASN A 69 1.50 -7.22 -8.60
CA ASN A 69 2.66 -6.35 -8.78
C ASN A 69 3.69 -6.47 -7.64
N ALA A 70 3.22 -6.69 -6.40
CA ALA A 70 4.06 -6.86 -5.21
C ALA A 70 4.93 -8.11 -5.27
N ARG A 71 4.38 -9.20 -5.81
CA ARG A 71 5.02 -10.53 -5.85
C ARG A 71 6.33 -10.55 -6.65
N LEU A 72 6.59 -9.53 -7.47
CA LEU A 72 7.84 -9.37 -8.21
C LEU A 72 9.03 -8.96 -7.32
N LEU A 73 8.80 -8.41 -6.12
CA LEU A 73 9.88 -7.84 -5.27
C LEU A 73 9.83 -8.26 -3.81
N ALA A 74 8.65 -8.55 -3.26
CA ALA A 74 8.50 -8.95 -1.88
C ALA A 74 7.31 -9.90 -1.71
N ARG A 75 7.38 -10.82 -0.75
CA ARG A 75 6.15 -11.46 -0.25
C ARG A 75 5.35 -10.41 0.51
N PRO A 76 4.12 -10.06 0.10
CA PRO A 76 3.25 -9.24 0.94
C PRO A 76 3.02 -9.97 2.27
N ASP A 77 3.18 -9.23 3.37
CA ASP A 77 3.11 -9.77 4.74
C ASP A 77 1.67 -10.22 5.07
N GLN A 78 1.49 -11.08 6.08
CA GLN A 78 0.17 -11.61 6.49
C GLN A 78 -0.83 -10.50 6.87
N ASP A 79 -0.32 -9.31 7.21
CA ASP A 79 -1.10 -8.10 7.49
C ASP A 79 -2.03 -7.67 6.32
N TRP A 80 -1.71 -8.07 5.08
CA TRP A 80 -2.55 -7.86 3.90
C TRP A 80 -3.53 -9.02 3.66
N LEU A 81 -3.19 -10.22 4.14
CA LEU A 81 -3.90 -11.48 3.90
C LEU A 81 -4.66 -11.89 5.15
N HIS A 82 -5.81 -11.26 5.37
CA HIS A 82 -6.85 -11.82 6.22
C HIS A 82 -7.92 -12.43 5.30
N PRO A 83 -8.00 -13.77 5.16
CA PRO A 83 -9.14 -14.41 4.48
C PRO A 83 -10.46 -14.06 5.16
#